data_AF-A0A961HCG8-F1
#
_entry.id   AF-A0A961HCG8-F1
#
_cell.length_a   1.000
_cell.length_b   1.000
_cell.length_c   1.000
_cell.angle_alpha   90.00
_cell.angle_beta   90.00
_cell.angle_gamma   90.00
#
_symmetry.space_group_name_H-M   'P 1'
#
loop_
_entity.id
_entity.type
_entity.pdbx_description
1 polymer ?
#
loop_
_entity_poly.entity_id
_entity_poly.type
_entity_poly.pdbx_seq_one_letter_code
_entity_poly.pdbx_strand_id
1 'polypeptide(L)'
;KVFKVSPAELPDVTVGSCVDVQRGTAPSAAAKRITVSARGNGKCAEASTDKRLRGQVTAINGNSVTVANAPSAITVDQKTTYLKQESVSALAITQGSCLSASGSLDPGRVLQAVSATIVPPAANGLCPGV
;
A
#
# COMPACT_ATOMS: atom_id res chain seq x y z
N LYS A 1 2.58 14.82 -4.65
CA LYS A 1 3.48 13.65 -4.86
C LYS A 1 2.77 12.62 -5.73
N VAL A 2 3.48 11.93 -6.62
CA VAL A 2 2.87 10.91 -7.49
C VAL A 2 3.45 9.54 -7.16
N PHE A 3 2.57 8.56 -7.00
CA PHE A 3 2.93 7.17 -6.76
C PHE A 3 2.37 6.29 -7.87
N LYS A 4 3.00 5.14 -8.09
CA LYS A 4 2.48 4.07 -8.94
C LYS A 4 2.37 2.81 -8.11
N VAL A 5 1.24 2.15 -8.23
CA VAL A 5 0.97 0.85 -7.63
C VAL A 5 0.96 -0.21 -8.73
N SER A 6 1.59 -1.34 -8.47
CA SER A 6 1.59 -2.52 -9.35
C SER A 6 1.30 -3.79 -8.56
N PRO A 7 0.78 -4.85 -9.20
CA PRO A 7 0.69 -6.17 -8.59
C PRO A 7 2.06 -6.65 -8.09
N ALA A 8 2.07 -7.32 -6.95
CA ALA A 8 3.25 -7.95 -6.37
C ALA A 8 2.90 -9.35 -5.88
N GLU A 9 3.90 -10.06 -5.34
CA GLU A 9 3.71 -11.38 -4.75
C GLU A 9 4.36 -11.46 -3.35
N LEU A 10 4.05 -12.53 -2.60
CA LEU A 10 4.67 -12.75 -1.29
C LEU A 10 6.22 -12.71 -1.32
N PRO A 11 6.92 -13.26 -2.35
CA PRO A 11 8.37 -13.16 -2.45
C PRO A 11 8.92 -11.73 -2.59
N ASP A 12 8.11 -10.75 -3.02
CA ASP A 12 8.53 -9.33 -3.01
C ASP A 12 8.61 -8.76 -1.59
N VAL A 13 7.93 -9.37 -0.62
CA VAL A 13 8.00 -9.00 0.78
C VAL A 13 9.30 -9.57 1.35
N THR A 14 10.28 -8.71 1.52
CA THR A 14 11.61 -9.09 2.03
C THR A 14 11.91 -8.39 3.35
N VAL A 15 12.74 -9.01 4.18
CA VAL A 15 13.24 -8.38 5.40
C VAL A 15 13.95 -7.07 5.05
N GLY A 16 13.58 -6.00 5.75
CA GLY A 16 14.06 -4.64 5.53
C GLY A 16 13.15 -3.79 4.63
N SER A 17 12.20 -4.37 3.91
CA SER A 17 11.24 -3.60 3.09
C SER A 17 10.22 -2.85 3.96
N CYS A 18 9.73 -1.70 3.48
CA CYS A 18 8.62 -1.00 4.15
C CYS A 18 7.29 -1.55 3.66
N VAL A 19 6.39 -1.84 4.57
CA VAL A 19 5.07 -2.39 4.25
C VAL A 19 3.96 -1.58 4.87
N ASP A 20 2.85 -1.45 4.15
CA ASP A 20 1.55 -1.04 4.65
C ASP A 20 0.60 -2.24 4.60
N VAL A 21 0.22 -2.71 5.77
CA VAL A 21 -0.60 -3.89 5.98
C VAL A 21 -1.99 -3.45 6.39
N GLN A 22 -2.98 -3.79 5.56
CA GLN A 22 -4.38 -3.67 5.91
C GLN A 22 -4.88 -5.02 6.46
N ARG A 23 -5.32 -5.01 7.71
CA ARG A 23 -5.81 -6.21 8.42
C ARG A 23 -7.33 -6.32 8.33
N GLY A 24 -7.83 -7.52 8.61
CA GLY A 24 -9.25 -7.71 8.92
C GLY A 24 -9.65 -7.02 10.22
N THR A 25 -10.93 -7.13 10.58
CA THR A 25 -11.50 -6.49 11.77
C THR A 25 -11.20 -7.24 13.08
N ALA A 26 -10.61 -8.44 13.01
CA ALA A 26 -10.24 -9.22 14.18
C ALA A 26 -8.75 -8.97 14.56
N PRO A 27 -8.39 -9.01 15.86
CA PRO A 27 -7.02 -8.80 16.32
C PRO A 27 -5.97 -9.76 15.73
N SER A 28 -6.41 -10.96 15.36
CA SER A 28 -5.60 -12.03 14.73
C SER A 28 -5.93 -12.25 13.26
N ALA A 29 -6.66 -11.32 12.62
CA ALA A 29 -7.03 -11.49 11.22
C ALA A 29 -5.80 -11.51 10.32
N ALA A 30 -5.82 -12.42 9.34
CA ALA A 30 -4.87 -12.41 8.24
C ALA A 30 -4.88 -11.05 7.52
N ALA A 31 -3.75 -10.70 6.92
CA ALA A 31 -3.65 -9.52 6.09
C ALA A 31 -4.64 -9.61 4.93
N LYS A 32 -5.41 -8.54 4.69
CA LYS A 32 -6.22 -8.41 3.48
C LYS A 32 -5.39 -7.87 2.33
N ARG A 33 -4.48 -6.93 2.64
CA ARG A 33 -3.63 -6.28 1.65
C ARG A 33 -2.29 -5.93 2.27
N ILE A 34 -1.22 -6.17 1.51
CA ILE A 34 0.13 -5.72 1.84
C ILE A 34 0.63 -4.88 0.68
N THR A 35 0.99 -3.63 0.96
CA THR A 35 1.62 -2.73 -0.01
C THR A 35 3.08 -2.54 0.38
N VAL A 36 4.00 -3.11 -0.39
CA VAL A 36 5.44 -2.90 -0.26
C VAL A 36 5.78 -1.52 -0.83
N SER A 37 6.58 -0.74 -0.13
CA SER A 37 6.97 0.60 -0.55
C SER A 37 8.44 0.88 -0.28
N ALA A 38 8.99 1.84 -1.01
CA ALA A 38 10.32 2.35 -0.74
C ALA A 38 10.37 3.12 0.60
N ARG A 39 11.56 3.20 1.20
CA ARG A 39 11.83 4.03 2.37
C ARG A 39 11.71 5.51 2.01
N GLY A 40 10.82 6.24 2.68
CA GLY A 40 10.75 7.71 2.59
C GLY A 40 11.78 8.34 3.52
N ASN A 41 12.65 9.21 3.01
CA ASN A 41 13.72 9.85 3.80
C ASN A 41 14.60 8.84 4.57
N GLY A 42 14.86 7.67 3.98
CA GLY A 42 15.63 6.60 4.61
C GLY A 42 14.90 5.81 5.70
N LYS A 43 13.64 6.14 6.01
CA LYS A 43 12.82 5.47 7.03
C LYS A 43 11.53 4.89 6.44
N CYS A 44 10.97 3.88 7.11
CA CYS A 44 9.60 3.45 6.83
C CYS A 44 8.61 4.39 7.53
N ALA A 45 7.48 4.64 6.89
CA ALA A 45 6.37 5.28 7.59
C ALA A 45 5.85 4.31 8.65
N GLU A 46 5.57 4.81 9.85
CA GLU A 46 5.14 3.99 10.98
C GLU A 46 3.73 4.37 11.38
N ALA A 47 2.87 3.37 11.53
CA ALA A 47 1.51 3.52 12.02
C ALA A 47 1.03 2.18 12.56
N SER A 48 0.38 2.15 13.71
CA SER A 48 -0.17 0.91 14.27
C SER A 48 -1.57 1.18 14.79
N THR A 49 -2.56 0.64 14.08
CA THR A 49 -3.98 0.69 14.43
C THR A 49 -4.57 -0.71 14.26
N ASP A 50 -5.76 -0.97 14.81
CA ASP A 50 -6.39 -2.30 14.71
C ASP A 50 -6.51 -2.79 13.26
N LYS A 51 -6.82 -1.89 12.32
CA LYS A 51 -7.07 -2.24 10.91
C LYS A 51 -5.89 -1.99 9.98
N ARG A 52 -4.88 -1.25 10.41
CA ARG A 52 -3.77 -0.84 9.55
C ARG A 52 -2.47 -0.75 10.33
N LEU A 53 -1.44 -1.38 9.79
CA LEU A 53 -0.10 -1.35 10.32
C LEU A 53 0.87 -0.90 9.22
N ARG A 54 1.80 -0.01 9.52
CA ARG A 54 2.92 0.36 8.65
C ARG A 54 4.21 0.25 9.42
N GLY A 55 5.24 -0.27 8.76
CA GLY A 55 6.57 -0.36 9.34
C GLY A 55 7.52 -1.14 8.43
N GLN A 56 8.69 -1.43 8.97
CA GLN A 56 9.71 -2.24 8.30
C GLN A 56 9.48 -3.72 8.59
N VAL A 57 9.59 -4.60 7.59
CA VAL A 57 9.61 -6.04 7.81
C VAL A 57 10.91 -6.43 8.54
N THR A 58 10.78 -7.07 9.70
CA THR A 58 11.93 -7.48 10.52
C THR A 58 12.21 -8.97 10.44
N ALA A 59 11.17 -9.78 10.22
CA ALA A 59 11.30 -11.23 10.07
C ALA A 59 10.20 -11.80 9.18
N ILE A 60 10.50 -12.91 8.51
CA ILE A 60 9.55 -13.68 7.72
C ILE A 60 9.72 -15.14 8.14
N ASN A 61 8.64 -15.75 8.64
CA ASN A 61 8.61 -17.13 9.11
C ASN A 61 7.49 -17.86 8.38
N GLY A 62 7.80 -18.48 7.24
CA GLY A 62 6.80 -19.11 6.37
C GLY A 62 5.73 -18.10 5.93
N ASN A 63 4.50 -18.30 6.41
CA ASN A 63 3.34 -17.45 6.14
C ASN A 63 3.10 -16.34 7.19
N SER A 64 4.11 -16.03 8.01
CA SER A 64 4.03 -14.98 9.03
C SER A 64 5.07 -13.90 8.78
N VAL A 65 4.63 -12.65 8.73
CA VAL A 65 5.48 -11.47 8.55
C VAL A 65 5.48 -10.66 9.83
N THR A 66 6.67 -10.45 10.41
CA THR A 66 6.86 -9.56 11.55
C THR A 66 7.26 -8.18 11.03
N VAL A 67 6.56 -7.16 11.50
CA VAL A 67 6.81 -5.77 11.15
C VAL A 67 7.24 -5.01 12.41
N ALA A 68 8.22 -4.12 12.29
CA ALA A 68 8.64 -3.25 13.37
C ALA A 68 7.43 -2.48 13.93
N ASN A 69 7.35 -2.38 15.26
CA ASN A 69 6.26 -1.70 15.97
C ASN A 69 4.87 -2.33 15.79
N ALA A 70 4.81 -3.58 15.28
CA ALA A 70 3.61 -4.41 15.33
C ALA A 70 3.47 -5.07 16.71
N PRO A 71 2.26 -5.17 17.27
CA PRO A 71 2.04 -5.89 18.52
C PRO A 71 2.20 -7.41 18.36
N SER A 72 2.08 -7.94 17.14
CA SER A 72 2.18 -9.37 16.84
C SER A 72 2.59 -9.61 15.38
N ALA A 73 3.03 -10.83 15.10
CA ALA A 73 3.26 -11.29 13.74
C ALA A 73 1.94 -11.32 12.95
N ILE A 74 2.04 -11.04 11.66
CA ILE A 74 0.91 -10.93 10.76
C ILE A 74 0.86 -12.18 9.91
N THR A 75 -0.22 -12.93 9.99
CA THR A 75 -0.47 -14.04 9.09
C THR A 75 -0.80 -13.52 7.69
N VAL A 76 -0.17 -14.11 6.69
CA VAL A 76 -0.42 -13.82 5.28
C VAL A 76 -0.80 -15.10 4.56
N ASP A 77 -1.76 -15.01 3.66
CA ASP A 77 -2.32 -16.15 2.93
C ASP A 77 -2.45 -15.84 1.44
N GLN A 78 -2.99 -16.79 0.67
CA GLN A 78 -3.24 -16.60 -0.77
C GLN A 78 -4.37 -15.61 -1.06
N LYS A 79 -5.19 -15.24 -0.05
CA LYS A 79 -6.24 -14.23 -0.17
C LYS A 79 -5.70 -12.82 0.07
N THR A 80 -4.48 -12.71 0.60
CA THR A 80 -3.79 -11.44 0.81
C THR A 80 -3.44 -10.83 -0.53
N THR A 81 -3.91 -9.61 -0.79
CA THR A 81 -3.52 -8.87 -1.99
C THR A 81 -2.15 -8.23 -1.79
N TYR A 82 -1.17 -8.57 -2.63
CA TYR A 82 0.16 -7.96 -2.59
C TYR A 82 0.30 -6.90 -3.67
N LEU A 83 0.82 -5.75 -3.27
CA LEU A 83 1.02 -4.59 -4.14
C LEU A 83 2.40 -4.00 -3.91
N LYS A 84 3.00 -3.40 -4.94
CA LYS A 84 4.23 -2.63 -4.84
C LYS A 84 3.94 -1.18 -5.19
N GLN A 85 4.33 -0.27 -4.31
CA GLN A 85 4.18 1.17 -4.48
C GLN A 85 5.54 1.85 -4.60
N GLU A 86 5.70 2.62 -5.67
CA GLU A 86 6.90 3.38 -5.97
C GLU A 86 6.57 4.87 -6.18
N SER A 87 7.53 5.74 -5.84
CA SER A 87 7.40 7.17 -6.13
C SER A 87 7.80 7.43 -7.58
N VAL A 88 6.95 8.11 -8.33
CA VAL A 88 7.17 8.40 -9.74
C VAL A 88 7.02 9.90 -10.02
N SER A 89 7.51 10.36 -11.16
CA SER A 89 7.26 11.73 -11.62
C SER A 89 5.84 11.84 -12.20
N ALA A 90 5.32 13.07 -12.29
CA ALA A 90 4.02 13.32 -12.91
C ALA A 90 3.97 12.93 -14.40
N LEU A 91 5.12 12.83 -15.07
CA LEU A 91 5.24 12.38 -16.46
C LEU A 91 4.84 10.90 -16.64
N ALA A 92 4.82 10.10 -15.57
CA ALA A 92 4.34 8.73 -15.61
C ALA A 92 2.81 8.64 -15.80
N ILE A 93 2.09 9.74 -15.64
CA ILE A 93 0.64 9.81 -15.86
C ILE A 93 0.40 9.92 -17.37
N THR A 94 -0.03 8.82 -17.98
CA THR A 94 -0.39 8.77 -19.39
C THR A 94 -1.91 8.68 -19.57
N GLN A 95 -2.40 9.05 -20.76
CA GLN A 95 -3.78 8.83 -21.12
C GLN A 95 -4.15 7.35 -20.95
N GLY A 96 -5.30 7.10 -20.31
CA GLY A 96 -5.76 5.75 -19.96
C GLY A 96 -5.27 5.21 -18.61
N SER A 97 -4.38 5.91 -17.90
CA SER A 97 -4.00 5.54 -16.53
C SER A 97 -5.17 5.71 -15.55
N CYS A 98 -5.38 4.74 -14.67
CA CYS A 98 -6.33 4.88 -13.56
C CYS A 98 -5.67 5.66 -12.42
N LEU A 99 -6.33 6.75 -12.00
CA LEU A 99 -5.79 7.67 -11.00
C LEU A 99 -6.69 7.75 -9.78
N SER A 100 -6.08 7.58 -8.61
CA SER A 100 -6.68 7.95 -7.33
C SER A 100 -5.94 9.15 -6.78
N ALA A 101 -6.64 10.28 -6.64
CA ALA A 101 -6.07 11.51 -6.10
C ALA A 101 -6.69 11.84 -4.75
N SER A 102 -5.88 12.41 -3.86
CA SER A 102 -6.31 12.86 -2.54
C SER A 102 -5.81 14.27 -2.27
N GLY A 103 -6.67 15.06 -1.65
CA GLY A 103 -6.48 16.50 -1.48
C GLY A 103 -7.73 17.17 -0.93
N SER A 104 -7.74 18.49 -1.00
CA SER A 104 -8.83 19.33 -0.50
C SER A 104 -9.67 19.83 -1.67
N LEU A 105 -10.99 19.91 -1.52
CA LEU A 105 -11.80 20.63 -2.49
C LEU A 105 -11.70 22.13 -2.20
N ASP A 106 -11.55 22.93 -3.25
CA ASP A 106 -11.74 24.37 -3.16
C ASP A 106 -13.25 24.73 -3.16
N PRO A 107 -13.62 26.01 -2.94
CA PRO A 107 -15.02 26.44 -2.97
C PRO A 107 -15.74 26.15 -4.30
N GLY A 108 -15.00 25.99 -5.40
CA GLY A 108 -15.51 25.61 -6.71
C GLY A 108 -15.66 24.09 -6.92
N ARG A 109 -15.41 23.29 -5.88
CA ARG A 109 -15.39 21.81 -5.91
C ARG A 109 -14.32 21.22 -6.83
N VAL A 110 -13.23 21.95 -7.09
CA VAL A 110 -12.06 21.41 -7.76
C VAL A 110 -11.14 20.77 -6.72
N LEU A 111 -10.67 19.55 -6.99
CA LEU A 111 -9.75 18.83 -6.11
C LEU A 111 -8.33 19.39 -6.23
N GLN A 112 -7.90 20.08 -5.18
CA GLN A 112 -6.52 20.50 -4.95
C GLN A 112 -5.73 19.29 -4.45
N ALA A 113 -5.28 18.45 -5.39
CA ALA A 113 -4.60 17.20 -5.10
C ALA A 113 -3.20 17.42 -4.51
N VAL A 114 -2.96 16.87 -3.32
CA VAL A 114 -1.63 16.85 -2.67
C VAL A 114 -0.87 15.56 -2.98
N SER A 115 -1.62 14.50 -3.29
CA SER A 115 -1.09 13.22 -3.77
C SER A 115 -1.96 12.60 -4.85
N ALA A 116 -1.32 11.92 -5.77
CA ALA A 116 -1.95 11.09 -6.78
C ALA A 116 -1.28 9.72 -6.83
N THR A 117 -2.05 8.68 -7.05
CA THR A 117 -1.60 7.30 -7.17
C THR A 117 -2.16 6.72 -8.46
N ILE A 118 -1.26 6.30 -9.35
CA ILE A 118 -1.60 5.48 -10.50
C ILE A 118 -1.88 4.09 -9.98
N VAL A 119 -3.09 3.59 -10.18
CA VAL A 119 -3.55 2.27 -9.74
C VAL A 119 -3.73 1.35 -10.95
N PRO A 120 -3.54 0.04 -10.81
CA PRO A 120 -3.90 -0.90 -11.87
C PRO A 120 -5.41 -0.86 -12.12
N PRO A 121 -5.87 -1.05 -13.36
CA PRO A 121 -7.28 -1.24 -13.64
C PRO A 121 -7.81 -2.48 -12.91
N ALA A 122 -9.12 -2.50 -12.65
CA ALA A 122 -9.79 -3.70 -12.17
C ALA A 122 -9.80 -4.79 -13.26
N ALA A 123 -10.21 -6.01 -12.90
CA ALA A 123 -10.24 -7.15 -13.82
C ALA A 123 -11.12 -6.93 -15.07
N ASN A 124 -12.08 -6.01 -15.00
CA ASN A 124 -12.94 -5.61 -16.11
C ASN A 124 -12.34 -4.46 -16.97
N GLY A 125 -11.09 -4.07 -16.73
CA GLY A 125 -10.42 -2.97 -17.43
C GLY A 125 -10.86 -1.58 -16.99
N LEU A 126 -11.84 -1.46 -16.09
CA LEU A 126 -12.30 -0.18 -15.58
C LEU A 126 -11.44 0.28 -14.40
N CYS A 127 -11.35 1.59 -14.21
CA CYS A 127 -10.69 2.13 -13.03
C CYS A 127 -11.52 1.79 -11.79
N PRO A 128 -10.91 1.21 -10.74
CA PRO A 128 -11.62 0.96 -9.50
C PRO A 128 -12.07 2.30 -8.91
N GLY A 129 -13.39 2.49 -8.78
CA GLY A 129 -13.96 3.65 -8.13
C GLY A 129 -13.55 3.70 -6.65
N VAL A 130 -13.35 4.90 -6.13
CA VAL A 130 -13.14 5.16 -4.69
C VAL A 130 -14.44 5.46 -3.99
#